data_AF-A0A9E5LR21-F1
#
_entry.id   AF-A0A9E5LR21-F1
#
_cell.length_a   1.000
_cell.length_b   1.000
_cell.length_c   1.000
_cell.angle_alpha   90.00
_cell.angle_beta   90.00
_cell.angle_gamma   90.00
#
_symmetry.space_group_name_H-M   'P 1'
#
loop_
_entity.id
_entity.type
_entity.pdbx_description
1 polymer ?
#
loop_
_entity_poly.entity_id
_entity_poly.type
_entity_poly.pdbx_seq_one_letter_code
_entity_poly.pdbx_strand_id
1 'polypeptide(L)'
;PFNIASAVSLITAQRLARRLCSCKQPEPIAVDAFLAAGFAETDLNGWTPYRAVGCERCSGSGYKGRVGVYQVMPISEAIESIILAQGTALEIEAQAKREGVRTLREAGLMKVKQGLTSLDEILGCTNA
;
A
#
# COMPACT_ATOMS: atom_id res chain seq x y z
N PRO A 1 22.32 -18.89 3.20
CA PRO A 1 20.86 -19.13 3.32
C PRO A 1 20.41 -19.38 4.77
N PHE A 2 21.00 -20.37 5.47
CA PHE A 2 20.62 -20.73 6.84
C PHE A 2 20.58 -19.54 7.82
N ASN A 3 21.65 -18.74 7.89
CA ASN A 3 21.68 -17.58 8.79
C ASN A 3 20.60 -16.53 8.52
N ILE A 4 20.14 -16.40 7.27
CA ILE A 4 19.06 -15.45 6.92
C ILE A 4 17.73 -16.02 7.43
N ALA A 5 17.48 -17.30 7.14
CA ALA A 5 16.31 -18.03 7.62
C ALA A 5 16.19 -18.01 9.16
N SER A 6 17.30 -18.27 9.86
CA SER A 6 17.28 -18.43 11.31
C SER A 6 17.38 -17.11 12.10
N ALA A 7 17.88 -16.02 11.51
CA ALA A 7 18.11 -14.76 12.22
C ALA A 7 17.10 -13.65 11.91
N VAL A 8 16.43 -13.72 10.75
CA VAL A 8 15.46 -12.70 10.35
C VAL A 8 14.06 -13.14 10.77
N SER A 9 13.46 -12.44 11.73
CA SER A 9 12.08 -12.73 12.15
C SER A 9 11.03 -12.02 11.29
N LEU A 10 11.39 -10.88 10.70
CA LEU A 10 10.45 -10.01 9.98
C LEU A 10 11.18 -9.06 9.05
N ILE A 11 10.64 -8.86 7.85
CA ILE A 11 11.11 -7.87 6.88
C ILE A 11 10.03 -6.82 6.71
N THR A 12 10.43 -5.54 6.73
CA THR A 12 9.54 -4.43 6.39
C THR A 12 10.02 -3.73 5.13
N ALA A 13 9.08 -3.40 4.25
CA ALA A 13 9.29 -2.45 3.17
C ALA A 13 8.37 -1.24 3.39
N GLN A 14 8.88 -0.04 3.13
CA GLN A 14 8.13 1.18 3.36
C GLN A 14 8.24 2.20 2.23
N ARG A 15 7.18 3.00 2.11
CA ARG A 15 7.11 4.22 1.28
C ARG A 15 6.45 5.34 2.07
N LEU A 16 6.76 6.59 1.68
CA LEU A 16 6.11 7.77 2.22
C LEU A 16 5.30 8.42 1.11
N ALA A 17 3.98 8.51 1.34
CA ALA A 17 3.04 9.22 0.49
C ALA A 17 2.69 10.58 1.12
N ARG A 18 2.40 11.59 0.31
CA ARG A 18 1.86 12.86 0.80
C ARG A 18 0.47 12.65 1.39
N ARG A 19 0.22 13.23 2.56
CA ARG A 19 -1.09 13.16 3.21
C ARG A 19 -2.01 14.25 2.65
N LEU A 20 -3.25 13.90 2.31
CA LEU A 20 -4.26 14.88 1.90
C LEU A 20 -4.44 15.96 2.99
N CYS A 21 -4.52 17.21 2.56
CA CYS A 21 -4.84 18.32 3.44
C CYS A 21 -6.29 18.18 3.95
N SER A 22 -6.62 18.85 5.06
CA SER A 22 -8.00 18.92 5.55
C SER A 22 -8.94 19.66 4.60
N CYS A 23 -8.44 20.37 3.58
CA CYS A 23 -9.26 20.96 2.52
C CYS A 23 -9.71 19.96 1.44
N LYS A 24 -9.33 18.68 1.54
CA LYS A 24 -9.71 17.63 0.58
C LYS A 24 -11.21 17.63 0.30
N GLN A 25 -11.59 17.29 -0.92
CA GLN A 25 -12.98 17.23 -1.37
C GLN A 25 -13.34 15.82 -1.84
N PRO A 26 -14.60 15.39 -1.67
CA PRO A 26 -15.12 14.21 -2.33
C PRO A 26 -14.84 14.25 -3.83
N GLU A 27 -14.39 13.14 -4.38
CA GLU A 27 -14.12 13.00 -5.81
C GLU A 27 -15.09 11.99 -6.42
N PRO A 28 -15.92 12.38 -7.41
CA PRO A 28 -16.64 11.42 -8.22
C PRO A 28 -15.67 10.86 -9.27
N ILE A 29 -14.94 9.77 -8.94
CA ILE A 29 -14.05 9.10 -9.90
C ILE A 29 -14.76 7.90 -10.54
N ALA A 30 -14.40 7.61 -11.78
CA ALA A 30 -14.72 6.35 -12.46
C ALA A 30 -14.20 5.13 -11.67
N VAL A 31 -15.13 4.24 -11.31
CA VAL A 31 -14.89 2.96 -10.62
C VAL A 31 -13.74 2.17 -11.26
N ASP A 32 -13.60 2.23 -12.58
CA ASP A 32 -12.58 1.51 -13.36
C ASP A 32 -11.14 1.82 -12.93
N ALA A 33 -10.83 3.07 -12.59
CA ALA A 33 -9.48 3.46 -12.18
C ALA A 33 -9.08 2.80 -10.84
N PHE A 34 -10.05 2.65 -9.94
CA PHE A 34 -9.81 1.99 -8.65
C PHE A 34 -9.71 0.48 -8.79
N LEU A 35 -10.54 -0.13 -9.63
CA LEU A 35 -10.44 -1.56 -9.94
C LEU A 35 -9.08 -1.87 -10.58
N ALA A 36 -8.66 -1.08 -11.56
CA ALA A 36 -7.35 -1.21 -12.19
C ALA A 36 -6.19 -1.00 -11.21
N ALA A 37 -6.38 -0.17 -10.18
CA ALA A 37 -5.37 0.05 -9.15
C ALA A 37 -5.26 -1.10 -8.14
N GLY A 38 -6.26 -1.97 -8.04
CA GLY A 38 -6.29 -3.15 -7.16
C GLY A 38 -7.37 -3.13 -6.07
N PHE A 39 -8.37 -2.25 -6.13
CA PHE A 39 -9.55 -2.34 -5.25
C PHE A 39 -10.46 -3.51 -5.65
N ALA A 40 -11.09 -4.16 -4.67
CA ALA A 40 -12.21 -5.05 -4.95
C ALA A 40 -13.49 -4.23 -5.20
N GLU A 41 -14.40 -4.71 -6.05
CA GLU A 41 -15.69 -4.06 -6.29
C GLU A 41 -16.48 -3.80 -4.99
N THR A 42 -16.40 -4.74 -4.05
CA THR A 42 -17.02 -4.63 -2.72
C THR A 42 -16.47 -3.47 -1.89
N ASP A 43 -15.22 -3.06 -2.12
CA ASP A 43 -14.63 -1.93 -1.41
C ASP A 43 -15.13 -0.57 -1.90
N LEU A 44 -15.73 -0.54 -3.10
CA LEU A 44 -16.17 0.69 -3.77
C LEU A 44 -17.65 1.01 -3.49
N ASN A 45 -18.43 0.03 -3.02
CA ASN A 45 -19.84 0.25 -2.72
C ASN A 45 -20.04 1.19 -1.52
N GLY A 46 -20.69 2.33 -1.74
CA GLY A 46 -20.94 3.34 -0.70
C GLY A 46 -19.68 4.07 -0.22
N TRP A 47 -18.53 3.87 -0.87
CA TRP A 47 -17.29 4.56 -0.52
C TRP A 47 -17.10 5.84 -1.36
N THR A 48 -16.57 6.88 -0.73
CA THR A 48 -16.30 8.17 -1.38
C THR A 48 -14.81 8.46 -1.34
N PRO A 49 -14.12 8.47 -2.50
CA PRO A 49 -12.72 8.87 -2.58
C PRO A 49 -12.57 10.38 -2.39
N TYR A 50 -11.34 10.80 -2.09
CA TYR A 50 -11.00 12.21 -1.85
C TYR A 50 -9.85 12.66 -2.74
N ARG A 51 -9.94 13.89 -3.22
CA ARG A 51 -8.89 14.57 -3.98
C ARG A 51 -8.28 15.76 -3.26
N ALA A 52 -7.06 16.08 -3.70
CA ALA A 52 -6.37 17.32 -3.37
C ALA A 52 -6.98 18.50 -4.15
N VAL A 53 -7.30 19.60 -3.46
CA VAL A 53 -7.81 20.84 -4.11
C VAL A 53 -6.94 22.07 -3.84
N GLY A 54 -6.21 22.11 -2.73
CA GLY A 54 -5.38 23.25 -2.35
C GLY A 54 -6.09 24.27 -1.46
N CYS A 55 -5.35 24.86 -0.54
CA CYS A 55 -5.74 26.00 0.30
C CYS A 55 -4.47 26.65 0.87
N GLU A 56 -4.61 27.77 1.57
CA GLU A 56 -3.48 28.47 2.20
C GLU A 56 -2.70 27.57 3.19
N ARG A 57 -3.40 26.71 3.94
CA ARG A 57 -2.77 25.84 4.96
C ARG A 57 -1.79 24.83 4.38
N CYS A 58 -1.95 24.47 3.10
CA CYS A 58 -1.08 23.55 2.37
C CYS A 58 -0.32 24.26 1.23
N SER A 59 -0.28 25.60 1.24
CA SER A 59 0.37 26.41 0.21
C SER A 59 -0.09 26.04 -1.21
N GLY A 60 -1.38 25.81 -1.39
CA GLY A 60 -1.98 25.45 -2.67
C GLY A 60 -1.78 24.00 -3.14
N SER A 61 -0.91 23.20 -2.52
CA SER A 61 -0.60 21.84 -2.99
C SER A 61 -1.74 20.81 -2.84
N GLY A 62 -2.64 21.05 -1.88
CA GLY A 62 -3.68 20.10 -1.48
C GLY A 62 -3.18 18.96 -0.57
N TYR A 63 -1.90 18.95 -0.21
CA TYR A 63 -1.29 17.97 0.69
C TYR A 63 -0.62 18.65 1.89
N LYS A 64 -0.71 18.03 3.07
CA LYS A 64 -0.02 18.51 4.27
C LYS A 64 0.42 17.35 5.16
N GLY A 65 1.73 17.16 5.29
CA GLY A 65 2.33 16.04 6.00
C GLY A 65 2.50 14.81 5.11
N ARG A 66 2.88 13.69 5.74
CA ARG A 66 3.13 12.41 5.06
C ARG A 66 2.39 11.28 5.78
N VAL A 67 2.08 10.22 5.05
CA VAL A 67 1.55 8.96 5.57
C VAL A 67 2.48 7.83 5.18
N GLY A 68 2.80 6.98 6.16
CA GLY A 68 3.59 5.78 5.92
C GLY A 68 2.74 4.66 5.32
N VAL A 69 3.28 4.04 4.27
CA VAL A 69 2.75 2.82 3.65
C VAL A 69 3.74 1.71 3.94
N TYR A 70 3.26 0.64 4.56
CA TYR A 70 4.11 -0.42 5.10
C TYR A 70 3.64 -1.77 4.58
N GLN A 71 4.58 -2.53 4.02
CA GLN A 71 4.47 -3.96 3.85
C GLN A 71 5.28 -4.60 4.98
N VAL A 72 4.63 -5.48 5.73
CA VAL A 72 5.20 -6.13 6.90
C VAL A 72 5.09 -7.63 6.67
N MET A 73 6.22 -8.28 6.42
CA MET A 73 6.31 -9.69 6.07
C MET A 73 7.08 -10.44 7.16
N PRO A 74 6.38 -11.11 8.09
CA PRO A 74 7.00 -12.06 9.00
C PRO A 74 7.69 -13.19 8.22
N ILE A 75 8.81 -13.70 8.75
CA ILE A 75 9.42 -14.91 8.21
C ILE A 75 8.74 -16.10 8.88
N SER A 76 7.73 -16.67 8.20
CA SER A 76 7.05 -17.89 8.62
C SER A 76 7.93 -19.12 8.38
N GLU A 77 7.60 -20.25 9.00
CA GLU A 77 8.28 -21.54 8.75
C GLU A 77 8.24 -21.93 7.26
N ALA A 78 7.16 -21.58 6.56
CA ALA A 78 7.02 -21.84 5.13
C ALA A 78 7.98 -20.97 4.30
N ILE A 79 8.09 -19.67 4.62
CA ILE A 79 9.05 -18.77 3.98
C ILE A 79 10.49 -19.18 4.32
N GLU A 80 10.75 -19.59 5.57
CA GLU A 80 12.04 -20.11 6.00
C GLU A 80 12.45 -21.33 5.16
N SER A 81 11.52 -22.27 4.96
CA SER A 81 11.73 -23.45 4.12
C SER A 81 12.09 -23.08 2.68
N ILE A 82 11.41 -22.09 2.09
CA ILE A 82 11.72 -21.58 0.75
C ILE A 82 13.14 -20.98 0.72
N ILE A 83 13.53 -20.20 1.72
CA ILE A 83 14.88 -19.60 1.82
C ILE A 83 15.95 -20.69 1.93
N LEU A 84 15.73 -21.72 2.75
CA LEU A 84 16.66 -22.83 2.94
C LEU A 84 16.82 -23.65 1.65
N ALA A 85 15.74 -23.79 0.87
CA ALA A 85 15.73 -24.43 -0.45
C ALA A 85 16.32 -23.55 -1.56
N GLN A 86 16.82 -22.34 -1.26
CA GLN A 86 17.29 -21.34 -2.23
C GLN A 86 16.22 -20.95 -3.26
N GLY A 87 14.96 -20.89 -2.83
CA GLY A 87 13.85 -20.45 -3.64
C GLY A 87 13.97 -19.00 -4.11
N THR A 88 13.23 -18.69 -5.15
CA THR A 88 13.17 -17.38 -5.81
C THR A 88 12.35 -16.37 -5.01
N ALA A 89 12.55 -15.08 -5.29
CA ALA A 89 11.72 -14.02 -4.72
C ALA A 89 10.23 -14.18 -5.05
N LEU A 90 9.90 -14.72 -6.23
CA LEU A 90 8.51 -14.97 -6.65
C LEU A 90 7.83 -16.05 -5.80
N GLU A 91 8.57 -17.08 -5.39
CA GLU A 91 8.03 -18.12 -4.50
C GLU A 91 7.75 -17.57 -3.10
N ILE A 92 8.65 -16.72 -2.59
CA ILE A 92 8.46 -16.01 -1.31
C ILE A 92 7.25 -15.08 -1.40
N GLU A 93 7.13 -14.29 -2.48
CA GLU A 93 5.99 -13.38 -2.68
C GLU A 93 4.67 -14.14 -2.76
N ALA A 94 4.63 -15.25 -3.50
CA ALA A 94 3.45 -16.10 -3.60
C ALA A 94 3.05 -16.67 -2.23
N GLN A 95 4.02 -17.10 -1.43
CA GLN A 95 3.77 -17.61 -0.07
C GLN A 95 3.28 -16.49 0.86
N ALA A 96 3.95 -15.33 0.86
CA ALA A 96 3.55 -14.16 1.65
C ALA A 96 2.11 -13.73 1.31
N LYS A 97 1.73 -13.74 0.03
CA LYS A 97 0.36 -13.44 -0.42
C LYS A 97 -0.66 -14.44 0.13
N ARG A 98 -0.34 -15.75 0.15
CA ARG A 98 -1.21 -16.78 0.76
C ARG A 98 -1.39 -16.56 2.26
N GLU A 99 -0.35 -16.06 2.93
CA GLU A 99 -0.38 -15.73 4.36
C GLU A 99 -1.05 -14.37 4.65
N GLY A 100 -1.56 -13.67 3.63
CA GLY A 100 -2.25 -12.40 3.78
C GLY A 100 -1.33 -11.20 4.01
N VAL A 101 -0.04 -11.33 3.71
CA VAL A 101 0.89 -10.20 3.71
C VAL A 101 0.52 -9.26 2.58
N ARG A 102 0.10 -8.04 2.95
CA ARG A 102 -0.26 -7.01 1.98
C ARG A 102 0.96 -6.48 1.26
N THR A 103 0.84 -6.28 -0.04
CA THR A 103 1.83 -5.52 -0.81
C THR A 103 1.83 -4.04 -0.41
N LEU A 104 2.87 -3.30 -0.81
CA LEU A 104 2.88 -1.84 -0.65
C LEU A 104 1.69 -1.18 -1.36
N ARG A 105 1.29 -1.68 -2.54
CA ARG A 105 0.12 -1.17 -3.27
C ARG A 105 -1.15 -1.37 -2.45
N GLU A 106 -1.44 -2.60 -2.01
CA GLU A 106 -2.63 -2.93 -1.22
C GLU A 106 -2.67 -2.13 0.10
N ALA A 107 -1.54 -2.04 0.81
CA ALA A 107 -1.42 -1.22 2.02
C ALA A 107 -1.66 0.28 1.73
N GLY A 108 -1.23 0.77 0.57
CA GLY A 108 -1.46 2.13 0.09
C GLY A 108 -2.94 2.38 -0.22
N LEU A 109 -3.60 1.48 -0.94
CA LEU A 109 -5.04 1.59 -1.26
C LEU A 109 -5.90 1.64 0.01
N MET A 110 -5.52 0.93 1.07
CA MET A 110 -6.17 1.06 2.37
C MET A 110 -6.07 2.49 2.95
N LYS A 111 -4.96 3.20 2.73
CA LYS A 111 -4.81 4.61 3.12
C LYS A 111 -5.66 5.54 2.26
N VAL A 112 -5.84 5.21 0.97
CA VAL A 112 -6.79 5.92 0.09
C VAL A 112 -8.22 5.72 0.58
N LYS A 113 -8.60 4.48 0.92
CA LYS A 113 -9.91 4.14 1.47
C LYS A 113 -10.24 4.93 2.73
N GLN A 114 -9.23 5.14 3.59
CA GLN A 114 -9.32 5.96 4.80
C GLN A 114 -9.32 7.48 4.52
N GLY A 115 -9.18 7.91 3.26
CA GLY A 115 -9.10 9.32 2.86
C GLY A 115 -7.86 10.03 3.38
N LEU A 116 -6.77 9.30 3.63
CA LEU A 116 -5.51 9.86 4.14
C LEU A 116 -4.59 10.34 3.01
N THR A 117 -4.69 9.73 1.83
CA THR A 117 -3.91 10.07 0.63
C THR A 117 -4.80 9.90 -0.60
N SER A 118 -4.37 10.41 -1.75
CA SER A 118 -5.04 10.24 -3.04
C SER A 118 -4.59 8.96 -3.74
N LEU A 119 -5.37 8.52 -4.74
CA LEU A 119 -5.02 7.40 -5.61
C LEU A 119 -3.71 7.70 -6.36
N ASP A 120 -3.61 8.87 -7.00
CA ASP A 120 -2.42 9.31 -7.74
C ASP A 120 -1.14 9.21 -6.92
N GLU A 121 -1.21 9.57 -5.63
CA GLU A 121 -0.05 9.51 -4.76
C GLU A 121 0.41 8.08 -4.52
N ILE A 122 -0.53 7.14 -4.36
CA ILE A 122 -0.20 5.71 -4.20
C ILE A 122 0.34 5.13 -5.49
N LEU A 123 -0.28 5.45 -6.63
CA LEU A 123 0.20 5.02 -7.95
C LEU A 123 1.63 5.55 -8.21
N GLY A 124 1.94 6.77 -7.80
CA GLY A 124 3.26 7.38 -7.98
C GLY A 124 4.36 6.84 -7.06
N CYS A 125 4.03 6.31 -5.88
CA CYS A 125 5.03 5.83 -4.91
C CYS A 125 5.12 4.29 -4.76
N THR A 126 4.22 3.55 -5.40
CA THR A 126 4.20 2.08 -5.37
C THR A 126 4.19 1.51 -6.78
N ASN A 127 5.01 0.49 -7.03
CA ASN A 127 5.01 -0.22 -8.31
C ASN A 127 3.75 -1.08 -8.42
N ALA A 128 3.32 -1.33 -9.67
CA ALA A 128 2.28 -2.32 -9.96
C ALA A 128 2.84 -3.74 -9.78
#